data_AF-A0A7S3JD03-F1
#
_entry.id   AF-A0A7S3JD03-F1
#
_cell.length_a   1.000
_cell.length_b   1.000
_cell.length_c   1.000
_cell.angle_alpha   90.00
_cell.angle_beta   90.00
_cell.angle_gamma   90.00
#
_symmetry.space_group_name_H-M   'P 1'
#
loop_
_entity.id
_entity.type
_entity.pdbx_description
1 polymer ?
#
loop_
_entity_poly.entity_id
_entity_poly.type
_entity_poly.pdbx_seq_one_letter_code
_entity_poly.pdbx_strand_id
1 'polypeptide(L)'
;MEKLNIEIPKWKVVRYCEVVYKDSQIIVNGRDEMHNYYSLFPKVMLSTSVDSKFKKTSEKEPHTFKLPSDKEGLLKITLHFQGHYKETPVSVDFNSFSATSQVYKLSFDPFTLAWEPPIPLY
;
A
#
# COMPACT_ATOMS: atom_id res chain seq x y z
N MET A 1 -38.54 13.04 -21.03
CA MET A 1 -37.18 12.52 -21.27
C MET A 1 -37.10 11.15 -20.62
N GLU A 2 -36.98 10.09 -21.41
CA GLU A 2 -36.79 8.73 -20.90
C GLU A 2 -35.38 8.61 -20.31
N LYS A 3 -35.28 8.20 -19.05
CA LYS A 3 -33.99 7.89 -18.43
C LYS A 3 -33.48 6.61 -19.09
N LEU A 4 -32.37 6.70 -19.84
CA LEU A 4 -31.63 5.54 -20.29
C LEU A 4 -31.25 4.71 -19.05
N ASN A 5 -31.86 3.53 -18.92
CA ASN A 5 -31.64 2.61 -17.80
C ASN A 5 -30.34 1.82 -18.03
N ILE A 6 -29.26 2.52 -18.38
CA ILE A 6 -27.94 1.94 -18.61
C ILE A 6 -27.24 1.91 -17.25
N GLU A 7 -26.92 0.71 -16.76
CA GLU A 7 -26.05 0.57 -15.59
C GLU A 7 -24.72 1.25 -15.90
N ILE A 8 -24.37 2.26 -15.10
CA ILE A 8 -23.05 2.87 -15.18
C ILE A 8 -22.04 1.81 -14.74
N PRO A 9 -21.05 1.46 -15.58
CA PRO A 9 -20.05 0.48 -15.19
C PRO A 9 -19.32 0.97 -13.95
N LYS A 10 -19.32 0.14 -12.90
CA LYS A 10 -18.57 0.40 -11.67
C LYS A 10 -17.09 0.29 -11.98
N TRP A 11 -16.45 1.41 -12.21
CA TRP A 11 -15.00 1.49 -12.36
C TRP A 11 -14.35 1.63 -10.98
N LYS A 12 -13.14 1.08 -10.82
CA LYS A 12 -12.36 1.14 -9.59
C LYS A 12 -11.02 1.80 -9.87
N VAL A 13 -10.48 2.50 -8.89
CA VAL A 13 -9.10 2.99 -8.92
C VAL A 13 -8.21 1.82 -8.52
N VAL A 14 -7.26 1.45 -9.37
CA VAL A 14 -6.28 0.39 -9.08
C VAL A 14 -4.93 1.03 -8.82
N ARG A 15 -4.27 0.60 -7.75
CA ARG A 15 -2.90 0.99 -7.37
C ARG A 15 -2.09 -0.26 -7.11
N TYR A 16 -0.78 -0.17 -7.30
CA TYR A 16 0.14 -1.22 -6.87
C TYR A 16 1.17 -0.65 -5.91
N CYS A 17 1.48 -1.44 -4.89
CA CYS A 17 2.50 -1.15 -3.90
C CYS A 17 3.47 -2.33 -3.86
N GLU A 18 4.76 -2.04 -3.93
CA GLU A 18 5.81 -3.03 -3.72
C GLU A 18 6.49 -2.77 -2.39
N VAL A 19 6.63 -3.83 -1.59
CA VAL A 19 7.35 -3.82 -0.32
C VAL A 19 8.57 -4.71 -0.47
N VAL A 20 9.76 -4.12 -0.35
CA VAL A 20 11.04 -4.81 -0.50
C VAL A 20 11.72 -4.89 0.87
N TYR A 21 12.20 -6.07 1.23
CA TYR A 21 13.09 -6.27 2.36
C TYR A 21 14.51 -6.50 1.85
N LYS A 22 15.42 -5.57 2.15
CA LYS A 22 16.83 -5.62 1.73
C LYS A 22 17.73 -4.96 2.77
N ASP A 23 18.85 -5.60 3.11
CA ASP A 23 19.87 -5.04 4.01
C ASP A 23 19.30 -4.53 5.36
N SER A 24 18.37 -5.29 5.96
CA SER A 24 17.64 -4.93 7.18
C SER A 24 16.79 -3.66 7.07
N GLN A 25 16.35 -3.32 5.86
CA GLN A 25 15.49 -2.19 5.56
C GLN A 25 14.25 -2.63 4.83
N ILE A 26 13.13 -1.98 5.15
CA ILE A 26 11.89 -2.05 4.37
C ILE A 26 11.86 -0.84 3.45
N ILE A 27 11.71 -1.09 2.16
CA ILE A 27 11.55 -0.06 1.13
C ILE A 27 10.15 -0.23 0.56
N VAL A 28 9.38 0.86 0.51
CA VAL A 28 8.02 0.86 -0.01
C VAL A 28 7.96 1.74 -1.25
N ASN A 29 7.52 1.15 -2.37
CA ASN A 29 7.43 1.81 -3.67
C ASN A 29 6.02 1.68 -4.25
N GLY A 30 5.56 2.67 -5.02
CA GLY A 30 4.39 2.48 -5.88
C GLY A 30 4.79 1.84 -7.22
N ARG A 31 3.85 1.13 -7.85
CA ARG A 31 4.03 0.58 -9.20
C ARG A 31 2.78 0.79 -10.06
N ASP A 32 2.97 0.97 -11.37
CA ASP A 32 1.87 0.97 -12.34
C ASP A 32 1.55 -0.44 -12.82
N GLU A 33 0.52 -0.54 -13.66
CA GLU A 33 0.09 -1.81 -14.28
C GLU A 33 1.18 -2.43 -15.16
N MET A 34 2.12 -1.62 -15.66
CA MET A 34 3.28 -2.05 -16.45
C MET A 34 4.51 -2.34 -15.58
N HIS A 35 4.36 -2.34 -14.25
CA HIS A 35 5.41 -2.58 -13.28
C HIS A 35 6.52 -1.50 -13.21
N ASN A 36 6.30 -0.31 -13.76
CA ASN A 36 7.21 0.81 -13.60
C ASN A 36 7.04 1.44 -12.21
N TYR A 37 8.14 1.90 -11.64
CA TYR A 37 8.13 2.60 -10.37
C TYR A 37 7.54 4.01 -10.51
N TYR A 38 6.56 4.30 -9.67
CA TYR A 38 6.08 5.64 -9.39
C TYR A 38 5.83 5.74 -7.88
N SER A 39 5.60 6.92 -7.33
CA SER A 39 4.95 6.96 -6.03
C SER A 39 3.97 8.11 -5.93
N LEU A 40 2.84 7.79 -5.28
CA LEU A 40 1.71 8.68 -5.02
C LEU A 40 1.44 8.76 -3.51
N PHE A 41 2.40 8.28 -2.71
CA PHE A 41 2.27 8.17 -1.29
C PHE A 41 2.88 9.41 -0.62
N PRO A 42 2.10 10.44 -0.24
CA PRO A 42 2.66 11.55 0.52
C PRO A 42 3.24 11.10 1.87
N LYS A 43 2.81 9.93 2.36
CA LYS A 43 3.21 9.39 3.65
C LYS A 43 3.02 7.88 3.71
N VAL A 44 4.02 7.18 4.23
CA VAL A 44 3.95 5.76 4.58
C VAL A 44 4.25 5.60 6.07
N MET A 45 3.45 4.79 6.75
CA MET A 45 3.64 4.44 8.15
C MET A 45 3.94 2.96 8.29
N LEU A 46 4.95 2.61 9.08
CA LEU A 46 5.33 1.25 9.41
C LEU A 46 5.06 1.00 10.89
N SER A 47 4.40 -0.11 11.20
CA SER A 47 4.18 -0.57 12.57
C SER A 47 4.34 -2.08 12.67
N THR A 48 4.56 -2.59 13.89
CA THR A 48 4.63 -4.04 14.14
C THR A 48 3.41 -4.47 14.95
N SER A 49 2.89 -5.67 14.71
CA SER A 49 1.82 -6.24 15.53
C SER A 49 2.28 -6.55 16.96
N VAL A 50 3.57 -6.80 17.16
CA VAL A 50 4.17 -7.25 18.43
C VAL A 50 4.54 -6.09 19.36
N ASP A 51 4.94 -4.94 18.80
CA ASP A 51 5.36 -3.76 19.56
C ASP A 51 4.54 -2.54 19.14
N SER A 52 3.57 -2.19 19.97
CA SER A 52 2.67 -1.04 19.77
C SER A 52 3.39 0.31 19.78
N LYS A 53 4.62 0.37 20.33
CA LYS A 53 5.46 1.57 20.34
C LYS A 53 6.28 1.72 19.07
N PHE A 54 6.52 0.64 18.33
CA PHE A 54 7.22 0.71 17.06
C PHE A 54 6.31 1.31 15.99
N LYS A 55 6.46 2.62 15.77
CA LYS A 55 5.82 3.35 14.67
C LYS A 55 6.86 4.23 14.00
N LYS A 56 7.10 3.98 12.72
CA LYS A 56 7.93 4.84 11.88
C LYS A 56 7.10 5.46 10.79
N THR A 57 7.43 6.69 10.41
CA THR A 57 6.77 7.42 9.32
C THR A 57 7.84 7.89 8.36
N SER A 58 7.58 7.74 7.06
CA SER A 58 8.37 8.37 6.01
C SER A 58 7.44 9.20 5.13
N GLU A 59 7.80 10.48 4.96
CA GLU A 59 7.13 11.44 4.07
C GLU A 59 8.00 11.80 2.86
N LYS A 60 9.19 11.18 2.75
CA LYS A 60 10.14 11.41 1.67
C LYS A 60 10.43 10.10 0.94
N GLU A 61 10.35 10.17 -0.38
CA GLU A 61 10.69 9.07 -1.27
C GLU A 61 12.21 8.95 -1.48
N PRO A 62 12.76 7.73 -1.62
CA PRO A 62 12.07 6.43 -1.44
C PRO A 62 11.72 6.16 0.02
N HIS A 63 10.52 5.60 0.29
CA HIS A 63 10.06 5.35 1.65
C HIS A 63 10.82 4.18 2.29
N THR A 64 11.89 4.51 3.00
CA THR A 64 12.82 3.54 3.56
C THR A 64 12.76 3.53 5.09
N PHE A 65 12.69 2.34 5.67
CA PHE A 65 12.60 2.12 7.11
C PHE A 65 13.66 1.13 7.56
N LYS A 66 14.60 1.58 8.40
CA LYS A 66 15.54 0.66 9.07
C LYS A 66 14.79 -0.18 10.10
N LEU A 67 14.92 -1.50 10.03
CA LEU A 67 14.40 -2.39 11.06
C LEU A 67 15.46 -2.59 12.15
N PRO A 68 15.06 -2.60 13.43
CA PRO A 68 15.91 -3.15 14.49
C PRO A 68 16.20 -4.63 14.21
N SER A 69 17.41 -5.09 14.56
CA SER A 69 17.90 -6.44 14.29
C SER A 69 17.09 -7.57 14.95
N ASP A 70 16.24 -7.24 15.92
CA ASP A 70 15.40 -8.14 16.71
C ASP A 70 13.92 -8.15 16.26
N LYS A 71 13.55 -7.39 15.22
CA LYS A 71 12.15 -7.32 14.75
C LYS A 71 11.87 -8.42 13.73
N GLU A 72 11.60 -9.61 14.24
CA GLU A 72 10.90 -10.66 13.51
C GLU A 72 9.39 -10.56 13.79
N GLY A 73 8.57 -10.48 12.73
CA GLY A 73 7.11 -10.49 12.88
C GLY A 73 6.34 -9.79 11.77
N LEU A 74 5.02 -9.87 11.85
CA LEU A 74 4.10 -9.22 10.90
C LEU A 74 4.27 -7.69 10.96
N LEU A 75 4.72 -7.10 9.86
CA LEU A 75 4.80 -5.67 9.67
C LEU A 75 3.51 -5.17 9.03
N LYS A 76 2.91 -4.15 9.63
CA LYS A 76 1.75 -3.46 9.06
C LYS A 76 2.21 -2.15 8.44
N ILE A 77 2.04 -2.03 7.13
CA ILE A 77 2.44 -0.88 6.33
C ILE A 77 1.17 -0.13 5.91
N THR A 78 1.01 1.10 6.38
CA THR A 78 -0.12 1.96 6.03
C THR A 78 0.31 3.00 5.02
N LEU A 79 -0.35 3.00 3.87
CA LEU A 79 -0.13 3.90 2.75
C LEU A 79 -1.17 5.01 2.82
N HIS A 80 -0.71 6.26 2.81
CA HIS A 80 -1.57 7.42 2.56
C HIS A 80 -1.48 7.79 1.09
N PHE A 81 -2.56 8.34 0.53
CA PHE A 81 -2.64 8.66 -0.90
C PHE A 81 -2.90 10.15 -1.11
N GLN A 82 -2.31 10.68 -2.17
CA GLN A 82 -2.66 11.99 -2.71
C GLN A 82 -3.31 11.79 -4.08
N GLY A 83 -4.64 11.84 -4.13
CA GLY A 83 -5.41 11.57 -5.35
C GLY A 83 -6.74 12.31 -5.39
N HIS A 84 -7.30 12.43 -6.59
CA HIS A 84 -8.57 13.13 -6.84
C HIS A 84 -9.79 12.44 -6.22
N TYR A 85 -9.65 11.18 -5.81
CA TYR A 85 -10.76 10.32 -5.38
C TYR A 85 -10.90 10.22 -3.85
N LYS A 86 -10.19 11.05 -3.08
CA LYS A 86 -10.22 11.05 -1.61
C LYS A 86 -9.94 9.67 -1.00
N GLU A 87 -9.00 8.95 -1.62
CA GLU A 87 -8.51 7.64 -1.19
C GLU A 87 -8.11 7.70 0.30
N THR A 88 -8.81 6.93 1.15
CA THR A 88 -8.47 6.82 2.58
C THR A 88 -7.18 6.00 2.76
N PRO A 89 -6.49 6.08 3.90
CA PRO A 89 -5.29 5.24 4.11
C PRO A 89 -5.64 3.75 4.08
N VAL A 90 -4.79 2.94 3.46
CA VAL A 90 -4.93 1.48 3.40
C VAL A 90 -3.72 0.80 4.01
N SER A 91 -3.93 -0.31 4.71
CA SER A 91 -2.84 -1.09 5.31
C SER A 91 -2.64 -2.39 4.56
N VAL A 92 -1.37 -2.76 4.34
CA VAL A 92 -0.96 -4.09 3.90
C VAL A 92 -0.12 -4.74 4.99
N ASP A 93 -0.29 -6.06 5.14
CA ASP A 93 0.47 -6.86 6.08
C ASP A 93 1.60 -7.58 5.34
N PHE A 94 2.83 -7.37 5.80
CA PHE A 94 4.06 -7.91 5.23
C PHE A 94 4.76 -8.79 6.27
N ASN A 95 4.87 -10.10 5.99
CA ASN A 95 5.58 -11.06 6.85
C ASN A 95 6.78 -11.71 6.17
N SER A 96 7.07 -11.34 4.93
CA SER A 96 8.00 -12.08 4.10
C SER A 96 9.41 -11.53 4.22
N PHE A 97 10.07 -11.81 5.35
CA PHE A 97 11.52 -11.60 5.45
C PHE A 97 12.31 -12.61 4.60
N SER A 98 11.63 -13.66 4.11
CA SER A 98 12.16 -14.67 3.18
C SER A 98 11.98 -14.30 1.71
N ALA A 99 10.88 -13.63 1.31
CA ALA A 99 10.76 -13.05 -0.03
C ALA A 99 11.30 -11.61 0.00
N THR A 100 12.37 -11.36 -0.76
CA THR A 100 13.01 -10.05 -0.83
C THR A 100 12.08 -8.94 -1.32
N SER A 101 10.96 -9.26 -1.96
CA SER A 101 9.95 -8.32 -2.46
C SER A 101 8.55 -8.95 -2.44
N GLN A 102 7.53 -8.14 -2.21
CA GLN A 102 6.12 -8.52 -2.35
C GLN A 102 5.34 -7.35 -2.98
N VAL A 103 4.62 -7.63 -4.06
CA VAL A 103 3.69 -6.66 -4.67
C VAL A 103 2.26 -6.88 -4.18
N TYR A 104 1.54 -5.79 -3.89
CA TYR A 104 0.13 -5.77 -3.51
C TYR A 104 -0.68 -4.99 -4.54
N LYS A 105 -1.80 -5.56 -4.97
CA LYS A 105 -2.84 -4.85 -5.73
C LYS A 105 -3.85 -4.25 -4.76
N LEU A 106 -4.12 -2.96 -4.92
CA LEU A 106 -5.06 -2.19 -4.11
C LEU A 106 -6.17 -1.67 -5.02
N SER A 107 -7.42 -1.99 -4.70
CA SER A 107 -8.59 -1.56 -5.46
C SER A 107 -9.47 -0.68 -4.59
N PHE A 108 -9.68 0.57 -5.00
CA PHE A 108 -10.55 1.53 -4.32
C PHE A 108 -11.81 1.77 -5.15
N ASP A 109 -12.97 1.71 -4.49
CA ASP A 109 -14.26 2.07 -5.08
C ASP A 109 -14.61 3.52 -4.72
N PRO A 110 -14.56 4.47 -5.68
CA PRO A 110 -14.87 5.87 -5.43
C PRO A 110 -16.33 6.14 -5.09
N PHE A 111 -17.25 5.23 -5.41
CA PHE A 111 -18.68 5.40 -5.11
C PHE A 111 -18.98 5.10 -3.64
N THR A 112 -18.30 4.11 -3.07
CA THR A 112 -18.46 3.72 -1.66
C THR A 112 -17.38 4.28 -0.75
N LEU A 113 -16.34 4.90 -1.32
CA LEU A 113 -15.15 5.41 -0.63
C LEU A 113 -14.45 4.33 0.20
N ALA A 114 -14.46 3.09 -0.30
CA ALA A 114 -13.95 1.93 0.40
C ALA A 114 -12.86 1.22 -0.42
N TRP A 115 -11.86 0.71 0.29
CA TRP A 115 -10.89 -0.23 -0.26
C TRP A 115 -11.44 -1.65 -0.23
N GLU A 116 -11.17 -2.40 -1.29
CA GLU A 116 -11.24 -3.85 -1.23
C GLU A 116 -10.04 -4.39 -0.43
N PRO A 117 -10.16 -5.61 0.15
CA PRO A 117 -9.02 -6.25 0.81
C PRO A 117 -7.80 -6.28 -0.11
N PRO A 118 -6.62 -5.79 0.33
CA PRO A 118 -5.40 -5.85 -0.46
C PRO A 118 -5.04 -7.27 -0.87
N ILE A 119 -4.65 -7.45 -2.14
CA ILE A 119 -4.32 -8.77 -2.69
C ILE A 119 -2.80 -8.86 -2.87
N PRO A 120 -2.08 -9.73 -2.14
CA PRO A 120 -0.68 -10.02 -2.43
C PRO A 120 -0.59 -10.78 -3.76
N LEU A 121 0.40 -10.42 -4.58
CA LEU A 121 0.62 -11.02 -5.90
C LEU A 121 1.82 -11.98 -5.85
N TYR A 122 3.02 -11.46 -6.07
CA TYR A 122 4.29 -12.20 -6.12
C TYR A 122 5.41 -11.42 -5.45
#